data_AF-A0A7J7HDB2-F1
#
_entry.id   AF-A0A7J7HDB2-F1
#
_cell.length_a   1.000
_cell.length_b   1.000
_cell.length_c   1.000
_cell.angle_alpha   90.00
_cell.angle_beta   90.00
_cell.angle_gamma   90.00
#
_symmetry.space_group_name_H-M   'P 1'
#
loop_
_entity.id
_entity.type
_entity.pdbx_description
1 polymer ?
#
loop_
_entity_poly.entity_id
_entity_poly.type
_entity_poly.pdbx_seq_one_letter_code
_entity_poly.pdbx_strand_id
1 'polypeptide(L)'
;MVVTQRCFATEAELKKTVLYDFHVSNGGKMVPFVGWSLPIQYKDSIMESTLNCRENGSLFDVSHMCGLSLKGKDCIPFLENLQYIFVY
;
A
#
# COMPACT_ATOMS: atom_id res chain seq x y z
N MET A 1 -4.93 -11.40 34.95
CA MET A 1 -3.75 -10.94 34.20
C MET A 1 -4.01 -11.23 32.73
N VAL A 2 -4.40 -10.24 31.93
CA VAL A 2 -4.62 -10.43 30.49
C VAL A 2 -3.27 -10.25 29.81
N VAL A 3 -2.72 -11.33 29.28
CA VAL A 3 -1.48 -11.27 28.49
C VAL A 3 -1.88 -10.78 27.10
N THR A 4 -1.60 -9.51 26.80
CA THR A 4 -1.67 -8.97 25.44
C THR A 4 -0.52 -9.57 24.64
N GLN A 5 -0.77 -10.67 23.93
CA GLN A 5 0.20 -11.22 22.99
C GLN A 5 0.32 -10.26 21.81
N ARG A 6 1.47 -9.60 21.69
CA ARG A 6 1.80 -8.83 20.48
C ARG A 6 2.01 -9.82 19.35
N CYS A 7 1.10 -9.84 18.37
CA CYS A 7 1.29 -10.59 17.14
C CYS A 7 2.35 -9.88 16.31
N PHE A 8 3.56 -10.42 16.29
CA PHE A 8 4.58 -10.03 15.32
C PHE A 8 4.26 -10.69 13.98
N ALA A 9 4.49 -9.98 12.88
CA ALA A 9 4.43 -10.61 11.56
C ALA A 9 5.44 -11.77 11.55
N THR A 10 4.97 -12.98 11.26
CA THR A 10 5.83 -14.14 11.04
C THR A 10 6.70 -13.90 9.81
N GLU A 11 7.89 -14.51 9.74
CA GLU A 11 8.73 -14.58 8.53
C GLU A 11 8.02 -15.43 7.46
N ALA A 12 6.89 -14.95 6.96
CA ALA A 12 6.24 -15.49 5.78
C ALA A 12 7.07 -15.07 4.56
N GLU A 13 7.13 -15.94 3.55
CA GLU A 13 7.70 -15.58 2.24
C GLU A 13 6.90 -14.39 1.68
N LEU A 14 7.47 -13.19 1.81
CA LEU A 14 6.80 -11.95 1.45
C LEU A 14 6.64 -11.87 -0.06
N LYS A 15 5.43 -11.52 -0.50
CA LYS A 15 5.17 -11.22 -1.91
C LYS A 15 5.96 -9.98 -2.34
N LYS A 16 6.38 -9.95 -3.60
CA LYS A 16 7.15 -8.85 -4.20
C LYS A 16 6.32 -8.18 -5.29
N THR A 17 6.30 -6.86 -5.32
CA THR A 17 5.70 -6.11 -6.43
C THR A 17 6.58 -6.21 -7.67
N VAL A 18 6.04 -5.82 -8.83
CA VAL A 18 6.81 -5.74 -10.08
C VAL A 18 7.94 -4.71 -10.01
N LEU A 19 7.88 -3.76 -9.07
CA LEU A 19 8.90 -2.74 -8.84
C LEU A 19 9.91 -3.11 -7.74
N TYR A 20 9.86 -4.33 -7.20
CA TYR A 20 10.73 -4.76 -6.10
C TYR A 20 12.22 -4.55 -6.39
N ASP A 21 12.71 -5.00 -7.54
CA ASP A 21 14.13 -4.88 -7.89
C ASP A 21 14.54 -3.41 -8.07
N PHE A 22 13.64 -2.58 -8.60
CA PHE A 22 13.83 -1.13 -8.70
C PHE A 22 13.96 -0.49 -7.31
N HIS A 23 13.15 -0.91 -6.34
CA HIS A 23 13.26 -0.40 -4.97
C HIS A 23 14.58 -0.77 -4.33
N VAL A 24 15.01 -2.04 -4.46
CA VAL A 24 16.29 -2.53 -3.92
C VAL A 24 17.47 -1.78 -4.57
N SER A 25 17.48 -1.63 -5.89
CA SER A 25 18.57 -0.96 -6.60
C SER A 25 18.71 0.52 -6.24
N ASN A 26 17.62 1.17 -5.82
CA ASN A 26 17.60 2.57 -5.41
C ASN A 26 17.77 2.78 -3.90
N GLY A 27 18.09 1.72 -3.13
CA GLY A 27 18.37 1.81 -1.69
C GLY A 27 17.10 1.87 -0.84
N GLY A 28 15.99 1.34 -1.33
CA GLY A 28 14.75 1.20 -0.57
C GLY A 28 14.93 0.26 0.61
N LYS A 29 14.59 0.73 1.81
CA LYS A 29 14.52 -0.10 3.02
C LYS A 29 13.25 -0.95 2.95
N MET A 30 13.40 -2.24 2.63
CA MET A 30 12.28 -3.16 2.45
C MET A 30 11.77 -3.68 3.80
N VAL A 31 10.46 -3.61 4.02
CA VAL A 31 9.79 -4.06 5.25
C VAL A 31 8.56 -4.92 4.95
N PRO A 32 8.18 -5.83 5.86
CA PRO A 32 6.92 -6.56 5.76
C PRO A 32 5.72 -5.63 5.97
N PHE A 33 4.81 -5.57 4.99
CA PHE A 33 3.55 -4.86 5.08
C PHE A 33 2.43 -5.64 4.38
N VAL A 34 1.41 -6.06 5.12
CA VAL A 34 0.23 -6.80 4.61
C VAL A 34 0.62 -8.03 3.75
N GLY A 35 1.69 -8.73 4.13
CA GLY A 35 2.19 -9.91 3.40
C GLY A 35 3.05 -9.59 2.17
N TRP A 36 3.41 -8.32 1.95
CA TRP A 36 4.30 -7.86 0.88
C TRP A 36 5.61 -7.30 1.44
N SER A 37 6.67 -7.36 0.63
CA SER A 37 7.94 -6.66 0.88
C SER A 37 7.92 -5.33 0.13
N LEU A 38 7.80 -4.23 0.88
CA LEU A 38 7.62 -2.88 0.32
C LEU A 38 8.65 -1.90 0.89
N PRO A 39 9.02 -0.84 0.14
CA PRO A 39 9.96 0.17 0.62
C PRO A 39 9.27 1.12 1.63
N ILE A 40 9.82 1.27 2.84
CA ILE A 40 9.33 2.27 3.82
C ILE A 40 10.01 3.63 3.67
N GLN A 41 11.27 3.64 3.23
CA GLN A 41 12.06 4.84 3.00
C GLN A 41 13.21 4.53 2.03
N TYR A 42 13.78 5.56 1.42
CA TYR A 42 15.01 5.46 0.62
C TYR A 42 16.18 6.09 1.39
N LYS A 43 17.14 6.68 0.68
CA LYS A 43 18.30 7.37 1.26
C LYS A 43 17.89 8.55 2.15
N ASP A 44 16.76 9.17 1.81
CA ASP A 44 16.24 10.35 2.49
C ASP A 44 15.42 9.96 3.73
N SER A 45 15.19 10.91 4.63
CA SER A 45 14.31 10.67 5.78
C SER A 45 12.84 10.57 5.36
N ILE A 46 12.02 9.87 6.16
CA ILE A 46 10.56 9.82 5.94
C ILE A 46 9.96 11.24 5.92
N MET A 47 10.48 12.13 6.77
CA MET A 47 10.04 13.53 6.82
C MET A 47 10.35 14.29 5.54
N GLU A 48 11.55 14.08 4.98
CA GLU A 48 11.98 14.70 3.73
C GLU A 48 11.16 14.20 2.55
N SER A 49 10.88 12.89 2.47
CA SER A 49 9.96 12.34 1.47
C SER A 49 8.54 12.92 1.61
N THR A 50 8.08 13.17 2.85
CA THR A 50 6.77 13.77 3.12
C THR A 50 6.72 15.24 2.66
N LEU A 51 7.77 16.02 2.93
CA LEU A 51 7.88 17.41 2.48
C LEU A 51 7.95 17.47 0.95
N ASN A 52 8.79 16.64 0.33
CA ASN A 52 8.91 16.56 -1.13
C ASN A 52 7.57 16.21 -1.81
N CYS A 53 6.76 15.34 -1.20
CA CYS A 53 5.42 15.04 -1.72
C CYS A 53 4.45 16.23 -1.70
N ARG A 54 4.67 17.21 -0.80
CA ARG A 54 3.82 18.41 -0.67
C ARG A 54 4.31 19.57 -1.52
N GLU A 55 5.62 19.72 -1.60
CA GLU A 55 6.28 20.85 -2.28
C GLU A 55 6.47 20.56 -3.78
N ASN A 56 6.66 19.30 -4.15
CA ASN A 56 6.94 18.85 -5.51
C ASN A 56 5.95 17.74 -5.93
N GLY A 57 6.47 16.62 -6.44
CA GLY A 57 5.72 15.41 -6.75
C GLY A 57 6.48 14.18 -6.26
N SER A 58 5.76 13.10 -5.97
CA SER A 58 6.32 11.85 -5.47
C SER A 58 5.62 10.65 -6.11
N LEU A 59 6.36 9.55 -6.27
CA LEU A 59 5.86 8.30 -6.83
C LEU A 59 5.69 7.26 -5.71
N PHE A 60 4.52 6.60 -5.68
CA PHE A 60 4.19 5.59 -4.69
C PHE A 60 3.93 4.25 -5.37
N ASP A 61 4.60 3.19 -4.92
CA ASP A 61 4.25 1.82 -5.34
C ASP A 61 3.05 1.32 -4.53
N VAL A 62 1.87 1.52 -5.11
CA VAL A 62 0.58 1.03 -4.58
C VAL A 62 0.14 -0.28 -5.24
N SER A 63 1.03 -0.97 -5.97
CA SER A 63 0.66 -2.15 -6.77
C SER A 63 0.19 -3.34 -5.92
N HIS A 64 0.49 -3.35 -4.62
CA HIS A 64 -0.03 -4.33 -3.67
C HIS A 64 -1.51 -4.09 -3.30
N MET A 65 -2.03 -2.89 -3.55
CA MET A 65 -3.43 -2.56 -3.32
C MET A 65 -4.29 -3.22 -4.39
N CYS A 66 -5.44 -3.73 -3.96
CA CYS A 66 -6.40 -4.30 -4.90
C CYS A 66 -7.00 -3.19 -5.77
N GLY A 67 -6.74 -3.23 -7.07
CA GLY A 67 -7.48 -2.47 -8.07
C GLY A 67 -8.66 -3.29 -8.60
N LEU A 68 -9.89 -2.83 -8.38
CA LEU A 68 -11.10 -3.44 -8.92
C LEU A 68 -11.64 -2.59 -10.08
N SER A 69 -11.96 -3.22 -11.22
CA SER A 69 -12.69 -2.58 -12.32
C SER A 69 -14.01 -3.31 -12.54
N LEU A 70 -15.12 -2.60 -12.35
CA LEU A 70 -16.47 -3.09 -12.58
C LEU A 70 -17.01 -2.49 -13.89
N LYS A 71 -17.54 -3.34 -14.77
CA LYS A 71 -18.09 -2.95 -16.07
C LYS A 71 -19.46 -3.60 -16.27
N GLY A 72 -20.38 -2.89 -16.91
CA GLY A 72 -21.73 -3.36 -17.18
C GLY A 72 -22.75 -2.27 -16.87
N LYS A 73 -23.95 -2.39 -17.45
CA LYS A 73 -25.03 -1.40 -17.30
C LYS A 73 -25.47 -1.17 -15.85
N ASP A 74 -25.27 -2.18 -14.99
CA ASP A 74 -25.75 -2.17 -13.60
C ASP A 74 -24.61 -1.95 -12.58
N CYS A 75 -23.40 -1.55 -13.01
CA CYS A 75 -22.26 -1.40 -12.09
C CYS A 75 -22.48 -0.32 -11.03
N ILE A 76 -23.16 0.77 -11.38
CA ILE A 76 -23.50 1.86 -10.45
C ILE A 76 -24.56 1.39 -9.44
N PRO A 77 -25.75 0.89 -9.84
CA PRO A 77 -26.73 0.33 -8.90
C PRO A 77 -26.17 -0.76 -7.98
N PHE A 78 -25.26 -1.60 -8.49
CA PHE A 78 -24.58 -2.63 -7.69
C PHE A 78 -23.69 -2.02 -6.60
N LEU A 79 -22.89 -1.00 -6.92
CA LEU A 79 -22.02 -0.32 -5.97
C LEU A 79 -22.81 0.45 -4.90
N GLU A 80 -23.90 1.12 -5.29
CA GLU A 80 -24.83 1.80 -4.37
C GLU A 80 -25.52 0.84 -3.41
N ASN A 81 -25.67 -0.43 -3.77
CA ASN A 81 -26.20 -1.44 -2.85
C ASN A 81 -25.14 -1.90 -1.82
N LEU A 82 -23.87 -1.97 -2.23
CA LEU A 82 -22.78 -2.50 -1.39
C LEU A 82 -22.30 -1.50 -0.33
N GLN A 83 -22.37 -0.21 -0.64
CA GLN A 83 -22.01 0.89 0.25
C GLN A 83 -23.21 1.85 0.37
N TYR A 84 -23.51 2.32 1.58
CA TYR A 84 -24.39 3.48 1.78
C TYR A 84 -23.72 4.76 1.25
N ILE A 85 -23.48 4.83 -0.05
CA ILE A 85 -23.07 6.05 -0.74
C ILE A 85 -24.35 6.75 -1.17
N PHE A 86 -24.72 7.78 -0.42
CA PHE A 86 -25.69 8.77 -0.91
C PHE A 86 -24.93 9.76 -1.80
N VAL A 87 -25.16 9.69 -3.11
CA VAL A 87 -24.82 10.79 -4.01
C VAL A 87 -26.06 11.70 -4.06
N TYR A 88 -25.96 12.89 -3.46
CA TYR A 88 -26.94 13.97 -3.62
C TYR A 88 -26.45 14.96 -4.68
#